data_AF-R7JFJ9-F1
#
_entry.id   AF-R7JFJ9-F1
#
_cell.length_a   1.000
_cell.length_b   1.000
_cell.length_c   1.000
_cell.angle_alpha   90.00
_cell.angle_beta   90.00
_cell.angle_gamma   90.00
#
_symmetry.space_group_name_H-M   'P 1'
#
loop_
_entity.id
_entity.type
_entity.pdbx_description
1 polymer ?
#
loop_
_entity_poly.entity_id
_entity_poly.type
_entity_poly.pdbx_seq_one_letter_code
_entity_poly.pdbx_strand_id
1 'polypeptide(L)'
;MELHNKLRQQQESLNYFTTAALREAGSLQKNALLQFQESEIDIVEFVQSLNSARDIRQNYIETVYGYNISVLELELYTEGNN
;
A
#
# COMPACT_ATOMS: atom_id res chain seq x y z
N MET A 1 12.78 -4.26 -22.14
CA MET A 1 12.41 -2.85 -21.82
C MET A 1 11.13 -2.76 -21.00
N GLU A 2 10.06 -3.49 -21.34
CA GLU A 2 8.78 -3.44 -20.61
C GLU A 2 8.85 -3.94 -19.16
N LEU A 3 9.53 -5.08 -18.91
CA LEU A 3 9.69 -5.65 -17.55
C LEU A 3 10.44 -4.72 -16.59
N HIS A 4 11.52 -4.08 -17.05
CA HIS A 4 12.28 -3.13 -16.22
C HIS A 4 11.46 -1.86 -15.91
N ASN A 5 10.63 -1.40 -16.86
CA ASN A 5 9.74 -0.26 -16.62
C ASN A 5 8.67 -0.58 -15.57
N LYS A 6 8.07 -1.76 -15.62
CA LYS A 6 7.11 -2.24 -14.63
C LYS A 6 7.74 -2.31 -13.23
N LEU A 7 8.93 -2.89 -13.12
CA LEU A 7 9.65 -3.03 -11.85
C LEU A 7 10.03 -1.67 -11.25
N ARG A 8 10.44 -0.70 -12.09
CA ARG A 8 10.69 0.68 -11.66
C ARG A 8 9.42 1.36 -11.14
N GLN A 9 8.29 1.25 -11.86
CA GLN A 9 7.02 1.83 -11.42
C GLN A 9 6.57 1.23 -10.08
N GLN A 10 6.66 -0.10 -9.93
CA GLN A 10 6.31 -0.77 -8.68
C GLN A 10 7.24 -0.32 -7.53
N GLN A 11 8.53 -0.14 -7.79
CA GLN A 11 9.47 0.41 -6.80
C GLN A 11 9.10 1.84 -6.37
N GLU A 12 8.74 2.71 -7.32
CA GLU A 12 8.27 4.07 -7.04
C GLU A 12 6.99 4.04 -6.19
N SER A 13 6.04 3.16 -6.52
CA SER A 13 4.83 2.94 -5.71
C SER A 13 5.14 2.45 -4.30
N LEU A 14 6.06 1.49 -4.13
CA LEU A 14 6.50 1.02 -2.82
C LEU A 14 7.14 2.14 -1.99
N ASN A 15 7.93 3.00 -2.62
CA ASN A 15 8.51 4.17 -1.95
C ASN A 15 7.42 5.14 -1.49
N TYR A 16 6.40 5.41 -2.31
CA TYR A 16 5.26 6.23 -1.91
C TYR A 16 4.51 5.64 -0.70
N PHE A 17 4.20 4.34 -0.72
CA PHE A 17 3.51 3.69 0.39
C PHE A 17 4.31 3.77 1.69
N THR A 18 5.61 3.45 1.64
CA THR A 18 6.47 3.36 2.83
C THR A 18 6.84 4.74 3.41
N THR A 19 6.89 5.79 2.59
CA THR A 19 7.26 7.13 3.03
C THR A 19 6.08 8.01 3.41
N ALA A 20 4.89 7.77 2.83
CA ALA A 20 3.72 8.61 2.99
C ALA A 20 2.45 7.83 3.33
N ALA A 21 1.94 6.98 2.43
CA ALA A 21 0.57 6.48 2.53
C ALA A 21 0.33 5.61 3.78
N LEU A 22 1.30 4.80 4.22
CA LEU A 22 1.16 4.02 5.46
C LEU A 22 1.11 4.91 6.71
N ARG A 23 1.81 6.05 6.71
CA ARG A 23 1.72 7.05 7.79
C ARG A 23 0.34 7.68 7.80
N GLU A 24 -0.17 8.06 6.63
CA GLU A 24 -1.51 8.61 6.46
C GLU A 24 -2.58 7.64 6.95
N ALA A 25 -2.48 6.36 6.58
CA ALA A 25 -3.39 5.32 7.05
C ALA A 25 -3.34 5.10 8.58
N GLY A 26 -2.19 5.35 9.20
CA GLY A 26 -2.04 5.39 10.66
C GLY A 26 -2.73 6.60 11.28
N SER A 27 -2.53 7.79 10.70
CA SER A 27 -3.16 9.03 11.15
C SER A 27 -4.67 9.01 11.01
N LEU A 28 -5.20 8.50 9.89
CA LEU A 28 -6.64 8.33 9.65
C LEU A 28 -7.28 7.47 10.74
N GLN A 29 -6.69 6.31 11.03
CA GLN A 29 -7.19 5.42 12.07
C GLN A 29 -7.14 6.07 13.47
N LYS A 30 -6.05 6.76 13.80
CA LYS A 30 -5.90 7.43 15.09
C LYS A 30 -6.91 8.56 15.26
N ASN A 31 -7.05 9.41 14.25
CA ASN A 31 -7.97 10.55 14.29
C ASN A 31 -9.42 10.06 14.38
N ALA A 32 -9.82 9.09 13.56
CA ALA A 32 -11.16 8.53 13.60
C ALA A 32 -11.50 7.95 14.98
N LEU A 33 -10.54 7.28 15.64
CA LEU A 33 -10.74 6.77 16.99
C LEU A 33 -10.95 7.90 18.02
N LEU A 34 -10.13 8.95 17.96
CA LEU A 34 -10.26 10.10 18.85
C LEU A 34 -11.61 10.80 18.66
N GLN A 35 -11.97 11.10 17.42
CA GLN A 35 -13.22 11.77 17.08
C GLN A 35 -14.43 10.94 17.51
N PHE A 36 -14.39 9.62 17.33
CA PHE A 36 -15.46 8.74 17.78
C PHE A 36 -15.57 8.71 19.31
N GLN A 37 -14.45 8.68 20.03
CA GLN A 37 -14.43 8.73 21.50
C GLN A 37 -14.95 10.07 22.04
N GLU A 38 -14.66 11.17 21.35
CA GLU A 38 -15.15 12.50 21.66
C GLU A 38 -16.59 12.74 21.17
N SER A 39 -17.22 11.73 20.56
CA SER A 39 -18.57 11.81 19.96
C SER A 39 -18.70 12.88 18.87
N GLU A 40 -17.59 13.25 18.22
CA GLU A 40 -17.56 14.16 17.07
C GLU A 40 -18.04 13.50 15.77
N ILE A 41 -17.85 12.19 15.65
CA ILE A 41 -18.31 11.38 14.51
C ILE A 41 -19.14 10.19 15.00
N ASP A 42 -20.04 9.70 14.15
CA ASP A 42 -20.82 8.51 14.45
C ASP A 42 -20.10 7.20 14.07
N ILE A 43 -20.75 6.06 14.36
CA ILE A 43 -20.19 4.73 14.07
C ILE A 43 -20.03 4.47 12.57
N VAL A 44 -20.86 5.05 11.71
CA VAL A 44 -20.78 4.87 10.26
C VAL A 44 -19.55 5.60 9.73
N GLU A 45 -19.35 6.86 10.13
CA GLU A 45 -18.18 7.67 9.77
C GLU A 45 -16.88 7.04 10.31
N PHE A 46 -16.91 6.50 11.53
CA PHE A 46 -15.79 5.78 12.10
C PHE A 46 -15.41 4.54 11.27
N VAL A 47 -16.38 3.68 10.95
CA VAL A 47 -16.14 2.48 10.13
C VAL A 47 -15.64 2.84 8.73
N GLN A 48 -16.18 3.88 8.10
CA GLN A 48 -15.70 4.36 6.80
C GLN A 48 -14.24 4.81 6.86
N SER A 49 -13.84 5.53 7.91
CA SER A 49 -12.45 5.95 8.11
C SER A 49 -11.50 4.76 8.30
N LEU A 50 -11.95 3.74 9.04
CA LEU A 50 -11.19 2.49 9.19
C LEU A 50 -11.07 1.72 7.87
N ASN A 51 -12.12 1.69 7.05
CA ASN A 51 -12.08 1.06 5.73
C ASN A 51 -11.07 1.76 4.81
N SER A 52 -11.09 3.09 4.74
CA SER A 52 -10.09 3.87 3.97
C SER A 52 -8.66 3.56 4.41
N ALA A 53 -8.43 3.50 5.72
CA ALA A 53 -7.14 3.16 6.29
C ALA A 53 -6.73 1.69 5.98
N ARG A 54 -7.69 0.77 5.97
CA ARG A 54 -7.49 -0.64 5.61
C ARG A 54 -7.15 -0.78 4.12
N ASP A 55 -7.83 -0.06 3.25
CA ASP A 55 -7.64 -0.14 1.79
C ASP A 55 -6.25 0.34 1.40
N ILE A 56 -5.73 1.40 2.03
CA ILE A 56 -4.33 1.83 1.82
C ILE A 56 -3.34 0.70 2.16
N ARG A 57 -3.55 0.01 3.29
CA ARG A 57 -2.68 -1.10 3.71
C ARG A 57 -2.82 -2.30 2.78
N GLN A 58 -4.02 -2.59 2.31
CA GLN A 58 -4.27 -3.66 1.34
C GLN A 58 -3.54 -3.37 0.03
N ASN A 59 -3.70 -2.16 -0.52
CA ASN A 59 -3.03 -1.74 -1.76
C ASN A 59 -1.49 -1.80 -1.64
N TYR A 60 -0.95 -1.48 -0.46
CA TYR A 60 0.49 -1.67 -0.20
C TYR A 60 0.90 -3.15 -0.33
N ILE A 61 0.17 -4.07 0.32
CA ILE A 61 0.48 -5.51 0.27
C ILE A 61 0.38 -6.04 -1.17
N GLU A 62 -0.63 -5.63 -1.92
CA GLU A 62 -0.79 -5.99 -3.34
C GLU A 62 0.37 -5.45 -4.19
N THR A 63 0.86 -4.24 -3.89
CA THR A 63 2.02 -3.66 -4.57
C THR A 63 3.31 -4.43 -4.25
N VAL A 64 3.53 -4.82 -2.98
CA VAL A 64 4.67 -5.67 -2.58
C VAL A 64 4.62 -7.01 -3.29
N TYR A 65 3.45 -7.65 -3.32
CA TYR A 65 3.25 -8.90 -4.03
C TYR A 65 3.59 -8.76 -5.52
N GLY A 66 3.05 -7.73 -6.18
CA GLY A 66 3.31 -7.48 -7.59
C GLY A 66 4.79 -7.21 -7.89
N TYR A 67 5.49 -6.50 -7.03
CA TYR A 67 6.93 -6.26 -7.14
C TYR A 67 7.72 -7.58 -7.03
N ASN A 68 7.44 -8.39 -6.01
CA ASN A 68 8.13 -9.66 -5.80
C ASN A 68 7.97 -10.60 -7.01
N ILE A 69 6.77 -10.68 -7.60
CA ILE A 69 6.53 -11.45 -8.81
C ILE A 69 7.40 -10.93 -9.97
N SER A 70 7.47 -9.62 -10.19
CA SER A 70 8.27 -9.05 -11.27
C SER A 70 9.79 -9.21 -11.07
N VAL A 71 10.27 -9.25 -9.83
CA VAL A 71 11.67 -9.62 -9.53
C VAL A 71 11.93 -11.09 -9.88
N LEU A 72 11.06 -12.00 -9.44
CA LEU A 72 11.19 -13.44 -9.76
C LEU A 72 11.13 -13.71 -11.27
N GLU A 73 10.24 -13.03 -11.99
CA GLU A 73 10.17 -13.11 -13.46
C GLU A 73 11.50 -12.71 -14.09
N LEU A 74 12.11 -11.60 -13.62
CA LEU A 74 13.39 -11.13 -14.13
C LEU A 74 14.51 -12.14 -13.87
N GLU A 75 14.60 -12.69 -12.66
CA GLU A 75 15.59 -13.70 -12.28
C GLU A 75 15.52 -14.92 -13.21
N LEU A 76 14.31 -15.47 -13.43
CA LEU A 76 14.09 -16.61 -14.31
C LEU A 76 14.51 -16.32 -15.76
N TYR A 77 14.21 -15.12 -16.28
CA TYR A 77 14.67 -14.72 -17.62
C TYR A 77 16.20 -14.59 -17.71
N THR A 78 16.87 -14.17 -16.63
CA THR A 78 18.33 -14.03 -16.64
C THR A 78 19.06 -15.35 -16.44
N GLU A 79 18.54 -16.26 -15.61
CA GLU A 79 19.14 -17.58 -15.38
C GLU A 79 18.93 -18.54 -16.54
N GLY A 80 17.75 -18.52 -17.19
CA GLY A 80 17.46 -19.36 -18.35
C GLY A 80 18.18 -18.96 -19.65
N ASN A 81 18.89 -17.83 -19.65
CA ASN A 81 19.67 -17.32 -20.79
C ASN A 81 21.20 -17.45 -20.59
N ASN A 82 21.64 -18.14 -19.54
CA ASN A 82 23.06 -18.45 -19.24
C ASN A 82 23.39 -19.92 -19.50
#